data_AF-A0A538SJ55-F1
#
_entry.id   AF-A0A538SJ55-F1
#
_cell.length_a   1.000
_cell.length_b   1.000
_cell.length_c   1.000
_cell.angle_alpha   90.00
_cell.angle_beta   90.00
_cell.angle_gamma   90.00
#
_symmetry.space_group_name_H-M   'P 1'
#
loop_
_entity.id
_entity.type
_entity.pdbx_description
1 polymer ?
#
loop_
_entity_poly.entity_id
_entity_poly.type
_entity_poly.pdbx_seq_one_letter_code
_entity_poly.pdbx_strand_id
1 'polypeptide(L)'
;MHLRRRLGGENGNGSPVPNLLLAAKSNGAEVDRYQVLKKQLHRELISKLDLAALENLGEAERRAQVERVARRMLAETEIRLTRGDEEKLITELLHDTFDLGPITPLLLDEEISDILVNTHRQVYVERLGKLELTPVSFRDEAHLRLIIERIISRVGRRIDESTPLVDARLPDGSRVNAIIPPAALDGPILSIRRFRRSALAIDDLLRIGTLTPEIALFATGAIRARLNMLILGGTGSG
;
A
#
# COMPACT_ATOMS: atom_id res chain seq x y z
N MET A 1 0.67 16.75 -31.88
CA MET A 1 1.08 18.12 -31.48
C MET A 1 1.22 18.18 -29.95
N HIS A 2 2.16 17.41 -29.38
CA HIS A 2 3.48 17.84 -28.87
C HIS A 2 3.48 18.80 -27.66
N LEU A 3 3.45 18.17 -26.49
CA LEU A 3 3.81 18.64 -25.13
C LEU A 3 5.31 19.02 -24.98
N ARG A 4 5.99 19.34 -26.10
CA ARG A 4 7.42 19.68 -26.17
C ARG A 4 7.68 21.19 -26.24
N ARG A 5 6.62 22.00 -26.25
CA ARG A 5 6.67 23.46 -26.45
C ARG A 5 6.50 24.28 -25.17
N ARG A 6 6.42 23.64 -24.00
CA ARG A 6 6.30 24.31 -22.69
C ARG A 6 7.61 24.38 -21.89
N LEU A 7 8.73 23.91 -22.42
CA LEU A 7 10.00 23.79 -21.66
C LEU A 7 11.24 24.31 -22.42
N GLY A 8 11.16 25.45 -23.13
CA GLY A 8 12.37 26.03 -23.72
C GLY A 8 12.25 27.50 -24.12
N GLY A 9 12.96 28.36 -23.39
CA GLY A 9 13.23 29.76 -23.69
C GLY A 9 14.16 30.35 -22.62
N GLU A 10 15.41 30.60 -22.99
CA GLU A 10 16.62 30.78 -22.17
C GLU A 10 16.89 32.21 -21.64
N ASN A 11 17.96 32.30 -20.83
CA ASN A 11 18.79 33.45 -20.40
C ASN A 11 18.40 34.07 -19.04
N GLY A 12 19.23 34.15 -17.99
CA GLY A 12 20.62 33.78 -17.73
C GLY A 12 21.20 34.75 -16.68
N ASN A 13 21.51 34.29 -15.46
CA ASN A 13 22.60 34.84 -14.63
C ASN A 13 22.89 33.95 -13.40
N GLY A 14 24.16 33.89 -13.00
CA GLY A 14 24.77 32.78 -12.27
C GLY A 14 24.43 32.62 -10.77
N SER A 15 24.43 31.36 -10.35
CA SER A 15 24.72 30.86 -9.01
C SER A 15 25.05 29.37 -9.13
N PRO A 16 26.13 28.84 -8.52
CA PRO A 16 26.45 27.43 -8.64
C PRO A 16 25.37 26.62 -7.92
N VAL A 17 24.58 25.86 -8.69
CA VAL A 17 23.62 24.90 -8.15
C VAL A 17 24.44 23.86 -7.36
N PRO A 18 24.19 23.67 -6.05
CA PRO A 18 24.94 22.69 -5.28
C PRO A 18 24.70 21.31 -5.88
N ASN A 19 25.80 20.66 -6.24
CA ASN A 19 25.84 19.32 -6.80
C ASN A 19 25.28 18.32 -5.76
N LEU A 20 23.97 18.08 -5.78
CA LEU A 20 23.25 17.18 -4.87
C LEU A 20 23.38 15.70 -5.29
N LEU A 21 24.50 15.31 -5.92
CA LEU A 21 24.69 13.99 -6.52
C LEU A 21 25.63 13.05 -5.74
N LEU A 22 25.93 13.33 -4.46
CA LEU A 22 26.94 12.56 -3.71
C LEU A 22 26.55 12.07 -2.31
N ALA A 23 25.26 12.04 -1.94
CA ALA A 23 24.83 11.54 -0.62
C ALA A 23 23.97 10.26 -0.62
N ALA A 24 23.75 9.60 -1.76
CA ALA A 24 22.79 8.48 -1.86
C ALA A 24 23.42 7.07 -1.98
N LYS A 25 24.74 6.91 -1.85
CA LYS A 25 25.40 5.63 -2.19
C LYS A 25 25.55 4.63 -1.02
N SER A 26 25.23 4.98 0.22
CA SER A 26 25.34 4.05 1.36
C SER A 26 24.04 3.28 1.69
N ASN A 27 22.86 3.89 1.51
CA ASN A 27 21.57 3.24 1.89
C ASN A 27 21.15 2.09 0.97
N GLY A 28 21.56 2.09 -0.30
CA GLY A 28 21.10 1.09 -1.27
C GLY A 28 21.58 -0.33 -0.96
N ALA A 29 22.82 -0.48 -0.50
CA ALA A 29 23.43 -1.79 -0.25
C ALA A 29 22.88 -2.48 1.00
N GLU A 30 22.49 -1.70 2.02
CA GLU A 30 21.91 -2.23 3.27
C GLU A 30 20.44 -2.63 3.08
N VAL A 31 19.67 -1.83 2.33
CA VAL A 31 18.31 -2.18 1.91
C VAL A 31 18.30 -3.45 1.05
N ASP A 32 19.27 -3.61 0.13
CA ASP A 32 19.40 -4.80 -0.70
C ASP A 32 19.71 -6.06 0.13
N ARG A 33 20.65 -5.96 1.10
CA ARG A 33 20.95 -7.06 2.03
C ARG A 33 19.74 -7.47 2.88
N TYR A 34 18.97 -6.50 3.38
CA TYR A 34 17.76 -6.77 4.15
C TYR A 34 16.71 -7.53 3.31
N GLN A 35 16.50 -7.11 2.06
CA GLN A 35 15.57 -7.79 1.14
C GLN A 35 16.04 -9.21 0.77
N VAL A 36 17.34 -9.41 0.58
CA VAL A 36 17.92 -10.74 0.34
C VAL A 36 17.70 -11.65 1.55
N LEU A 37 17.98 -11.16 2.76
CA LEU A 37 17.78 -11.92 3.99
C LEU A 37 16.30 -12.29 4.19
N LYS A 38 15.39 -11.33 4.00
CA LYS A 38 13.96 -11.56 4.06
C LYS A 38 13.52 -12.65 3.09
N LYS A 39 14.03 -12.62 1.86
CA LYS A 39 13.73 -13.62 0.83
C LYS A 39 14.22 -15.02 1.21
N GLN A 40 15.43 -15.14 1.77
CA GLN A 40 15.96 -16.42 2.25
C GLN A 40 15.15 -16.96 3.41
N LEU A 41 14.89 -16.13 4.42
CA LEU A 41 14.18 -16.51 5.62
C LEU A 41 12.75 -16.96 5.30
N HIS A 42 12.03 -16.24 4.44
CA HIS A 42 10.68 -16.63 4.04
C HIS A 42 10.65 -17.95 3.27
N ARG A 43 11.62 -18.19 2.37
CA ARG A 43 11.72 -19.45 1.61
C ARG A 43 11.97 -20.63 2.55
N GLU A 44 12.91 -20.47 3.48
CA GLU A 44 13.17 -21.52 4.46
C GLU A 44 12.01 -21.72 5.42
N LEU A 45 11.32 -20.64 5.82
CA LEU A 45 10.15 -20.69 6.69
C LEU A 45 9.04 -21.52 6.04
N ILE A 46 8.72 -21.28 4.77
CA ILE A 46 7.77 -22.11 4.02
C ILE A 46 8.21 -23.58 3.97
N SER A 47 9.51 -23.84 3.79
CA SER A 47 10.01 -25.23 3.71
C SER A 47 10.01 -25.97 5.05
N LYS A 48 10.20 -25.25 6.16
CA LYS A 48 10.26 -25.79 7.53
C LYS A 48 8.90 -25.76 8.24
N LEU A 49 7.94 -25.00 7.71
CA LEU A 49 6.56 -24.99 8.18
C LEU A 49 5.91 -26.29 7.75
N ASP A 50 5.74 -27.19 8.69
CA ASP A 50 4.86 -28.34 8.53
C ASP A 50 3.41 -27.84 8.48
N LEU A 51 2.89 -27.71 7.26
CA LEU A 51 1.52 -27.27 7.01
C LEU A 51 0.50 -28.17 7.73
N ALA A 52 0.80 -29.47 7.88
CA ALA A 52 -0.09 -30.42 8.55
C ALA A 52 -0.18 -30.16 10.07
N ALA A 53 0.89 -29.66 10.69
CA ALA A 53 0.90 -29.28 12.11
C ALA A 53 0.10 -27.99 12.40
N LEU A 54 -0.20 -27.19 11.37
CA LEU A 54 -0.90 -25.91 11.49
C LEU A 54 -2.40 -26.00 11.20
N GLU A 55 -2.85 -27.05 10.50
CA GLU A 55 -4.25 -27.20 10.05
C GLU A 55 -5.25 -27.24 11.20
N ASN A 56 -4.86 -27.83 12.35
CA ASN A 56 -5.75 -28.00 13.51
C ASN A 56 -5.66 -26.87 14.55
N LEU A 57 -4.79 -25.88 14.34
CA LEU A 57 -4.56 -24.79 15.30
C LEU A 57 -5.43 -23.57 15.03
N GLY A 58 -5.77 -22.84 16.09
CA GLY A 58 -6.37 -21.50 15.98
C GLY A 58 -5.42 -20.52 15.27
N GLU A 59 -5.95 -19.46 14.66
CA GLU A 59 -5.12 -18.47 13.94
C GLU A 59 -4.05 -17.83 14.83
N ALA A 60 -4.39 -17.52 16.09
CA ALA A 60 -3.45 -16.97 17.07
C ALA A 60 -2.29 -17.94 17.39
N GLU A 61 -2.59 -19.23 17.51
CA GLU A 61 -1.60 -20.28 17.78
C GLU A 61 -0.71 -20.51 16.57
N ARG A 62 -1.27 -20.49 15.35
CA ARG A 62 -0.50 -20.56 14.10
C ARG A 62 0.47 -19.39 13.97
N ARG A 63 0.01 -18.17 14.24
CA ARG A 63 0.86 -16.96 14.24
C ARG A 63 2.00 -17.10 15.26
N ALA A 64 1.72 -17.52 16.49
CA ALA A 64 2.73 -17.73 17.52
C ALA A 64 3.74 -18.84 17.15
N GLN A 65 3.29 -19.90 16.48
CA GLN A 65 4.17 -20.97 15.99
C GLN A 65 5.11 -20.46 14.89
N VAL A 66 4.58 -19.75 13.90
CA VAL A 66 5.38 -19.16 12.81
C VAL A 66 6.41 -18.17 13.36
N GLU A 67 6.02 -17.31 14.30
CA GLU A 67 6.93 -16.40 14.98
C GLU A 67 8.07 -17.15 15.68
N ARG A 68 7.75 -18.22 16.41
CA ARG A 68 8.75 -19.02 17.12
C ARG A 68 9.76 -19.66 16.18
N VAL A 69 9.29 -20.18 15.04
CA VAL A 69 10.15 -20.76 14.00
C VAL A 69 11.03 -19.67 13.37
N ALA A 70 10.46 -18.51 13.02
CA ALA A 70 11.21 -17.39 12.46
C ALA A 70 12.32 -16.90 13.40
N ARG A 71 12.04 -16.74 14.70
CA ARG A 71 13.02 -16.36 15.73
C ARG A 71 14.16 -17.37 15.84
N ARG A 72 13.84 -18.67 15.83
CA ARG A 72 14.87 -19.73 15.88
C ARG A 72 15.79 -19.66 14.67
N MET A 73 15.23 -19.48 13.48
CA MET A 73 16.01 -19.38 12.25
C MET A 73 16.90 -18.14 12.22
N LEU A 74 16.41 -17.01 12.76
CA LEU A 74 17.21 -15.80 12.91
C LEU A 74 18.37 -15.99 13.88
N ALA A 75 18.16 -16.72 14.99
CA ALA A 75 19.22 -17.06 15.92
C ALA A 75 20.28 -18.02 15.35
N GLU A 76 19.90 -18.87 14.40
CA GLU A 76 20.80 -19.79 13.68
C GLU A 76 21.56 -19.10 12.53
N THR A 77 21.15 -17.90 12.13
CA THR A 77 21.79 -17.13 11.06
C THR A 77 23.01 -16.37 11.61
N GLU A 78 24.14 -16.35 10.90
CA GLU A 78 25.35 -15.63 11.32
C GLU A 78 25.22 -14.08 11.27
N ILE A 79 24.07 -13.56 10.86
CA ILE A 79 23.83 -12.13 10.66
C ILE A 79 23.43 -11.47 11.99
N ARG A 80 24.21 -10.47 12.41
CA ARG A 80 23.87 -9.65 13.58
C ARG A 80 22.87 -8.57 13.18
N LEU A 81 21.61 -8.77 13.56
CA LEU A 81 20.57 -7.74 13.49
C LEU A 81 20.46 -7.00 14.82
N THR A 82 20.00 -5.75 14.79
CA THR A 82 19.54 -5.11 16.01
C THR A 82 18.21 -5.75 16.45
N ARG A 83 17.87 -5.65 17.74
CA ARG A 83 16.58 -6.15 18.23
C ARG A 83 15.38 -5.55 17.48
N GLY A 84 15.46 -4.27 17.10
CA GLY A 84 14.41 -3.60 16.32
C GLY A 84 14.27 -4.17 14.91
N ASP A 85 15.39 -4.48 14.24
CA ASP A 85 15.35 -5.06 12.89
C ASP A 85 14.85 -6.50 12.89
N GLU A 86 15.18 -7.27 13.93
CA GLU A 86 14.65 -8.63 14.14
C GLU A 86 13.13 -8.61 14.31
N GLU A 87 12.62 -7.78 15.23
CA GLU A 87 11.18 -7.62 15.48
C GLU A 87 10.43 -7.15 14.22
N LYS A 88 11.02 -6.21 13.47
CA LYS A 88 10.46 -5.74 12.19
C LYS A 88 10.38 -6.86 11.16
N LEU A 89 11.47 -7.62 10.99
CA LEU A 89 11.52 -8.71 10.00
C LEU A 89 10.51 -9.81 10.32
N ILE A 90 10.36 -10.17 11.59
CA ILE A 90 9.35 -11.14 12.05
C ILE A 90 7.94 -10.62 11.75
N THR A 91 7.66 -9.36 12.06
CA THR A 91 6.36 -8.73 11.78
C THR A 91 6.05 -8.76 10.29
N GLU A 92 7.02 -8.41 9.44
CA GLU A 92 6.86 -8.48 7.98
C GLU A 92 6.61 -9.91 7.48
N LEU A 93 7.28 -10.92 8.06
CA LEU A 93 7.05 -12.33 7.72
C LEU A 93 5.65 -12.81 8.11
N LEU A 94 5.16 -12.39 9.28
CA LEU A 94 3.81 -12.71 9.73
C LEU A 94 2.78 -12.08 8.79
N HIS A 95 2.98 -10.83 8.38
CA HIS A 95 2.11 -10.17 7.41
C HIS A 95 2.11 -10.87 6.04
N ASP A 96 3.28 -11.29 5.54
CA ASP A 96 3.38 -12.04 4.28
C ASP A 96 2.65 -13.40 4.39
N THR A 97 2.73 -14.06 5.54
CA THR A 97 2.16 -15.39 5.75
C THR A 97 0.64 -15.36 5.96
N PHE A 98 0.14 -14.47 6.82
CA PHE A 98 -1.25 -14.49 7.28
C PHE A 98 -2.12 -13.36 6.72
N ASP A 99 -1.50 -12.21 6.39
CA ASP A 99 -2.23 -11.00 6.04
C ASP A 99 -2.13 -10.72 4.54
N LEU A 100 -1.98 -9.44 4.17
CA LEU A 100 -1.85 -8.99 2.78
C LEU A 100 -0.40 -8.58 2.47
N GLY A 101 0.55 -9.14 3.20
CA GLY A 101 1.98 -8.90 3.01
C GLY A 101 2.37 -7.46 3.26
N PRO A 102 3.24 -6.87 2.43
CA PRO A 102 3.91 -5.60 2.74
C PRO A 102 2.96 -4.39 2.73
N ILE A 103 1.77 -4.50 2.15
CA ILE A 103 0.75 -3.43 2.16
C ILE A 103 -0.09 -3.41 3.43
N THR A 104 0.02 -4.41 4.32
CA THR A 104 -0.78 -4.51 5.54
C THR A 104 -0.66 -3.26 6.43
N PRO A 105 0.54 -2.71 6.70
CA PRO A 105 0.65 -1.47 7.49
C PRO A 105 -0.03 -0.27 6.83
N LEU A 106 0.02 -0.16 5.50
CA LEU A 106 -0.64 0.92 4.75
C LEU A 106 -2.17 0.80 4.83
N LEU A 107 -2.69 -0.42 4.86
CA LEU A 107 -4.12 -0.66 5.02
C LEU A 107 -4.63 -0.37 6.43
N LEU A 108 -3.76 -0.36 7.44
CA LEU A 108 -4.11 -0.02 8.82
C LEU A 108 -4.06 1.49 9.10
N ASP A 109 -3.33 2.24 8.29
CA ASP A 109 -3.17 3.68 8.43
C ASP A 109 -4.43 4.43 7.97
N GLU A 110 -5.14 5.08 8.89
CA GLU A 110 -6.41 5.76 8.61
C GLU A 110 -6.27 7.03 7.75
N GLU A 111 -5.07 7.61 7.63
CA GLU A 111 -4.85 8.82 6.84
C GLU A 111 -4.75 8.53 5.33
N ILE A 112 -4.51 7.27 4.95
CA ILE A 112 -4.36 6.85 3.56
C ILE A 112 -5.73 6.67 2.91
N SER A 113 -6.01 7.40 1.82
CA SER A 113 -7.23 7.23 1.03
C SER A 113 -7.07 6.22 -0.09
N ASP A 114 -5.90 6.17 -0.73
CA ASP A 114 -5.66 5.32 -1.89
C ASP A 114 -4.28 4.65 -1.78
N ILE A 115 -4.19 3.40 -2.21
CA ILE A 115 -2.96 2.63 -2.32
C ILE A 115 -2.83 2.19 -3.78
N LEU A 116 -1.73 2.56 -4.43
CA LEU A 116 -1.47 2.33 -5.84
C LEU A 116 -0.17 1.56 -6.00
N VAL A 117 -0.25 0.32 -6.45
CA VAL A 117 0.89 -0.55 -6.73
C VAL A 117 1.03 -0.66 -8.24
N ASN A 118 1.98 0.09 -8.80
CA ASN A 118 2.23 0.08 -10.24
C ASN A 118 3.09 -1.11 -10.67
N THR A 119 4.02 -1.52 -9.80
CA THR A 119 4.85 -2.71 -9.97
C THR A 119 5.19 -3.27 -8.60
N HIS A 120 5.80 -4.45 -8.55
CA HIS A 120 6.29 -5.03 -7.31
C HIS A 120 7.30 -4.12 -6.55
N ARG A 121 7.92 -3.14 -7.22
CA ARG A 121 8.90 -2.19 -6.62
C ARG A 121 8.32 -0.83 -6.27
N GLN A 122 7.16 -0.47 -6.83
CA GLN A 122 6.63 0.89 -6.76
C GLN A 122 5.24 0.90 -6.14
N VAL A 123 5.18 1.30 -4.88
CA VAL A 123 3.94 1.46 -4.11
C VAL A 123 3.78 2.92 -3.74
N TYR A 124 2.72 3.54 -4.21
CA TYR A 124 2.31 4.89 -3.89
C TYR A 124 1.10 4.87 -2.97
N VAL A 125 0.97 5.91 -2.16
CA VAL A 125 -0.20 6.15 -1.31
C VAL A 125 -0.68 7.58 -1.49
N GLU A 126 -1.98 7.78 -1.40
CA GLU A 126 -2.56 9.11 -1.32
C GLU A 126 -2.88 9.46 0.14
N ARG A 127 -2.31 10.56 0.62
CA ARG A 127 -2.60 11.15 1.93
C ARG A 127 -3.09 12.57 1.72
N LEU A 128 -4.27 12.87 2.25
CA LEU A 128 -4.86 14.22 2.18
C LEU A 128 -4.83 14.83 0.75
N GLY A 129 -5.08 14.02 -0.28
CA GLY A 129 -5.08 14.47 -1.69
C GLY A 129 -3.69 14.56 -2.34
N LYS A 130 -2.62 14.14 -1.66
CA LYS A 130 -1.25 14.15 -2.20
C LYS A 130 -0.75 12.73 -2.39
N LEU A 131 -0.21 12.47 -3.58
CA LEU A 131 0.39 11.18 -3.93
C LEU A 131 1.85 11.14 -3.47
N GLU A 132 2.21 10.11 -2.71
CA GLU A 132 3.52 9.92 -2.11
C GLU A 132 4.06 8.52 -2.42
N LEU A 133 5.35 8.43 -2.79
CA LEU A 133 6.03 7.14 -2.97
C LEU A 133 6.42 6.58 -1.60
N THR A 134 6.06 5.33 -1.34
CA THR A 134 6.39 4.66 -0.07
C THR A 134 7.69 3.85 -0.17
N PRO A 135 8.36 3.57 0.96
CA PRO A 135 9.48 2.63 1.01
C PRO A 135 9.03 1.15 0.93
N VAL A 136 7.72 0.89 0.85
CA VAL A 136 7.15 -0.46 0.82
C VAL A 136 7.35 -1.06 -0.57
N SER A 137 7.85 -2.29 -0.62
CA SER A 137 8.02 -3.04 -1.85
C SER A 137 7.69 -4.51 -1.67
N PHE A 138 7.21 -5.14 -2.73
CA PHE A 138 7.06 -6.58 -2.84
C PHE A 138 8.37 -7.22 -3.31
N ARG A 139 8.65 -8.41 -2.77
CA ARG A 139 9.82 -9.22 -3.10
C ARG A 139 10.04 -9.40 -4.61
N ASP A 140 8.98 -9.77 -5.34
CA ASP A 140 8.98 -10.04 -6.77
C ASP A 140 7.54 -9.96 -7.32
N GLU A 141 7.40 -10.03 -8.64
CA GLU A 141 6.09 -10.03 -9.31
C GLU A 141 5.20 -11.20 -8.89
N ALA A 142 5.79 -12.38 -8.65
CA ALA A 142 5.07 -13.55 -8.19
C ALA A 142 4.46 -13.33 -6.80
N HIS A 143 5.18 -12.66 -5.90
CA HIS A 143 4.67 -12.28 -4.59
C HIS A 143 3.49 -11.30 -4.71
N LEU A 144 3.61 -10.27 -5.55
CA LEU A 144 2.50 -9.33 -5.78
C LEU A 144 1.27 -10.06 -6.37
N ARG A 145 1.46 -10.94 -7.36
CA ARG A 145 0.39 -11.77 -7.92
C ARG A 145 -0.30 -12.61 -6.85
N LEU A 146 0.46 -13.28 -5.98
CA LEU A 146 -0.09 -14.08 -4.88
C LEU A 146 -0.93 -13.24 -3.91
N ILE A 147 -0.48 -12.02 -3.59
CA ILE A 147 -1.24 -11.11 -2.72
C ILE A 147 -2.52 -10.65 -3.42
N ILE A 148 -2.48 -10.31 -4.71
CA ILE A 148 -3.67 -9.98 -5.50
C ILE A 148 -4.66 -11.15 -5.48
N GLU A 149 -4.22 -12.36 -5.80
CA GLU A 149 -5.06 -13.56 -5.79
C GLU A 149 -5.70 -13.81 -4.41
N ARG A 150 -4.94 -13.61 -3.33
CA ARG A 150 -5.44 -13.72 -1.95
C ARG A 150 -6.52 -12.68 -1.64
N ILE A 151 -6.33 -11.42 -2.05
CA ILE A 151 -7.32 -10.34 -1.86
C ILE A 151 -8.61 -10.70 -2.61
N ILE A 152 -8.50 -11.07 -3.88
CA ILE A 152 -9.62 -11.34 -4.77
C ILE A 152 -10.38 -12.61 -4.35
N SER A 153 -9.68 -13.63 -3.89
CA SER A 153 -10.27 -14.87 -3.36
C SER A 153 -11.12 -14.61 -2.11
N ARG A 154 -10.69 -13.70 -1.22
CA ARG A 154 -11.48 -13.31 -0.02
C ARG A 154 -12.80 -12.63 -0.37
N VAL A 155 -12.93 -12.05 -1.57
CA VAL A 155 -14.17 -11.41 -2.07
C VAL A 155 -15.01 -12.39 -2.91
N GLY A 156 -14.56 -13.63 -3.09
CA GLY A 156 -15.27 -14.63 -3.90
C GLY A 156 -15.21 -14.34 -5.41
N ARG A 157 -14.21 -13.61 -5.86
CA ARG A 157 -13.92 -13.36 -7.28
C ARG A 157 -12.72 -14.20 -7.73
N ARG A 158 -12.48 -14.23 -9.04
CA ARG A 158 -11.34 -14.93 -9.65
C ARG A 158 -10.58 -13.98 -10.54
N ILE A 159 -9.26 -14.15 -10.58
CA ILE A 159 -8.34 -13.45 -11.48
C ILE A 159 -7.31 -14.47 -11.95
N ASP A 160 -7.20 -14.61 -13.27
CA ASP A 160 -6.29 -15.54 -13.93
C ASP A 160 -5.98 -15.04 -15.35
N GLU A 161 -5.16 -15.76 -16.10
CA GLU A 161 -4.70 -15.34 -17.43
C GLU A 161 -5.84 -15.25 -18.47
N SER A 162 -6.98 -15.91 -18.22
CA SER A 162 -8.18 -15.80 -19.05
C SER A 162 -9.05 -14.60 -18.68
N THR A 163 -9.04 -14.22 -17.40
CA THR A 163 -9.73 -13.03 -16.86
C THR A 163 -8.75 -12.16 -16.08
N PRO A 164 -7.85 -11.44 -16.78
CA PRO A 164 -6.71 -10.76 -16.13
C PRO A 164 -7.06 -9.43 -15.46
N LEU A 165 -8.32 -8.97 -15.54
CA LEU A 165 -8.80 -7.75 -14.91
C LEU A 165 -9.92 -8.07 -13.94
N VAL A 166 -9.89 -7.45 -12.76
CA VAL A 166 -10.95 -7.60 -11.76
C VAL A 166 -11.22 -6.30 -11.03
N ASP A 167 -12.50 -6.03 -10.83
CA ASP A 167 -13.00 -5.01 -9.92
C ASP A 167 -13.81 -5.67 -8.81
N ALA A 168 -13.49 -5.33 -7.56
CA ALA A 168 -14.08 -5.95 -6.39
C ALA A 168 -14.32 -4.92 -5.27
N ARG A 169 -15.24 -5.27 -4.36
CA ARG A 169 -15.48 -4.49 -3.14
C ARG A 169 -15.11 -5.33 -1.93
N LEU A 170 -14.22 -4.81 -1.11
CA LEU A 170 -13.80 -5.45 0.13
C LEU A 170 -14.89 -5.35 1.20
N PRO A 171 -14.87 -6.22 2.23
CA PRO A 171 -15.85 -6.19 3.33
C PRO A 171 -15.89 -4.89 4.12
N ASP A 172 -14.79 -4.13 4.13
CA ASP A 172 -14.69 -2.80 4.75
C ASP A 172 -15.31 -1.68 3.88
N GLY A 173 -15.82 -2.01 2.69
CA GLY A 173 -16.42 -1.09 1.73
C GLY A 173 -15.45 -0.54 0.70
N SER A 174 -14.14 -0.76 0.87
CA SER A 174 -13.07 -0.31 -0.02
C SER A 174 -13.21 -0.95 -1.41
N ARG A 175 -12.75 -0.26 -2.44
CA ARG A 175 -12.74 -0.74 -3.82
C ARG A 175 -11.36 -1.21 -4.20
N VAL A 176 -11.28 -2.35 -4.87
CA VAL A 176 -10.03 -2.93 -5.37
C VAL A 176 -10.16 -3.14 -6.86
N ASN A 177 -9.16 -2.66 -7.59
CA ASN A 177 -8.96 -2.98 -8.99
C ASN A 177 -7.59 -3.64 -9.14
N ALA A 178 -7.53 -4.77 -9.82
CA ALA A 178 -6.27 -5.45 -10.11
C ALA A 178 -6.19 -5.90 -11.56
N ILE A 179 -4.99 -5.83 -12.11
CA ILE A 179 -4.66 -6.22 -13.47
C ILE A 179 -3.41 -7.09 -13.42
N ILE A 180 -3.45 -8.26 -14.02
CA ILE A 180 -2.31 -9.17 -14.10
C ILE A 180 -1.87 -9.39 -15.56
N PRO A 181 -0.64 -9.91 -15.79
CA PRO A 181 -0.26 -10.39 -17.11
C PRO A 181 -1.26 -11.43 -17.65
N PRO A 182 -1.57 -11.41 -18.97
CA PRO A 182 -0.91 -10.65 -20.04
C PRO A 182 -1.43 -9.21 -20.24
N ALA A 183 -2.46 -8.76 -19.51
CA ALA A 183 -3.03 -7.43 -19.69
C ALA A 183 -2.14 -6.31 -19.14
N ALA A 184 -1.33 -6.59 -18.11
CA ALA A 184 -0.32 -5.68 -17.59
C ALA A 184 1.07 -6.10 -18.07
N LEU A 185 1.65 -5.31 -18.99
CA LEU A 185 2.93 -5.59 -19.65
C LEU A 185 4.12 -5.55 -18.69
N ASP A 186 4.09 -4.63 -17.72
CA ASP A 186 5.19 -4.38 -16.76
C ASP A 186 5.00 -5.16 -15.44
N GLY A 187 4.18 -6.20 -15.46
CA GLY A 187 3.86 -7.03 -14.30
C GLY A 187 2.53 -6.64 -13.62
N PRO A 188 2.14 -7.33 -12.53
CA PRO A 188 0.86 -7.10 -11.87
C PRO A 188 0.69 -5.67 -11.31
N ILE A 189 -0.51 -5.12 -11.45
CA ILE A 189 -0.90 -3.79 -10.98
C ILE A 189 -2.08 -3.94 -10.03
N LEU A 190 -2.08 -3.19 -8.93
CA LEU A 190 -3.15 -3.20 -7.93
C LEU A 190 -3.46 -1.77 -7.49
N SER A 191 -4.73 -1.41 -7.42
CA SER A 191 -5.18 -0.18 -6.77
C SER A 191 -6.26 -0.48 -5.76
N ILE A 192 -6.14 0.13 -4.59
CA ILE A 192 -7.09 0.01 -3.48
C ILE A 192 -7.52 1.41 -3.10
N ARG A 193 -8.78 1.74 -3.38
CA ARG A 193 -9.42 2.97 -2.92
C ARG A 193 -10.18 2.69 -1.64
N ARG A 194 -9.68 3.22 -0.54
CA ARG A 194 -10.20 2.94 0.80
C ARG A 194 -11.51 3.67 1.03
N PHE A 195 -12.46 2.98 1.65
CA PHE A 195 -13.66 3.61 2.14
C PHE A 195 -13.36 4.23 3.51
N ARG A 196 -13.37 5.56 3.61
CA ARG A 196 -13.17 6.23 4.90
C ARG A 196 -14.31 5.84 5.84
N ARG A 197 -13.97 5.24 7.00
CA ARG A 197 -14.93 4.78 8.01
C ARG A 197 -15.69 5.93 8.69
N SER A 198 -15.15 7.14 8.64
CA SER A 198 -15.78 8.35 9.19
C SER A 198 -16.30 9.23 8.05
N ALA A 199 -17.61 9.33 7.93
CA ALA A 199 -18.23 10.41 7.16
C ALA A 199 -17.98 11.72 7.92
N LEU A 200 -17.39 12.71 7.25
CA LEU A 200 -17.15 14.03 7.86
C LEU A 200 -18.48 14.66 8.26
N ALA A 201 -18.61 15.04 9.53
CA ALA A 201 -19.72 15.86 10.00
C ALA A 201 -19.53 17.31 9.54
N ILE A 202 -20.60 18.11 9.59
CA ILE A 202 -20.52 19.52 9.21
C ILE A 202 -19.52 20.29 10.09
N ASP A 203 -19.40 19.91 11.37
CA ASP A 203 -18.42 20.46 12.31
C ASP A 203 -16.99 20.12 11.92
N ASP A 204 -16.78 18.93 11.33
CA ASP A 204 -15.46 18.54 10.80
C ASP A 204 -15.09 19.42 9.62
N LEU A 205 -16.04 19.67 8.70
CA LEU A 205 -15.84 20.52 7.52
C LEU A 205 -15.53 21.99 7.90
N LEU A 206 -16.14 22.50 8.96
CA LEU A 206 -15.82 23.80 9.53
C LEU A 206 -14.40 23.80 10.13
N ARG A 207 -14.07 22.77 10.91
CA ARG A 207 -12.76 22.64 11.58
C ARG A 207 -11.60 22.54 10.59
N ILE A 208 -11.76 21.81 9.49
CA ILE A 208 -10.73 21.71 8.44
C ILE A 208 -10.77 22.88 7.45
N GLY A 209 -11.65 23.86 7.65
CA GLY A 209 -11.76 25.06 6.81
C GLY A 209 -12.31 24.79 5.40
N THR A 210 -12.97 23.65 5.19
CA THR A 210 -13.64 23.35 3.90
C THR A 210 -14.93 24.17 3.73
N LEU A 211 -15.62 24.49 4.83
CA LEU A 211 -16.80 25.36 4.84
C LEU A 211 -16.59 26.52 5.81
N THR A 212 -17.25 27.65 5.54
CA THR A 212 -17.44 28.71 6.54
C THR A 212 -18.73 28.48 7.33
N PRO A 213 -18.87 29.04 8.55
CA PRO A 213 -20.09 28.93 9.34
C PRO A 213 -21.36 29.36 8.60
N GLU A 214 -21.26 30.39 7.77
CA GLU A 214 -22.37 30.94 6.99
C GLU A 214 -22.83 29.94 5.91
N ILE A 215 -21.89 29.31 5.21
CA ILE A 215 -22.20 28.30 4.19
C ILE A 215 -22.77 27.05 4.83
N ALA A 216 -22.23 26.63 5.99
CA ALA A 216 -22.77 25.50 6.74
C ALA A 216 -24.22 25.74 7.19
N LEU A 217 -24.54 26.95 7.66
CA LEU A 217 -25.90 27.33 8.04
C LEU A 217 -26.84 27.34 6.82
N PHE A 218 -26.39 27.94 5.70
CA PHE A 218 -27.15 27.96 4.45
C PHE A 218 -27.45 26.54 3.93
N ALA A 219 -26.43 25.68 3.85
CA ALA A 219 -26.58 24.29 3.41
C ALA A 219 -27.55 23.52 4.31
N THR A 220 -27.44 23.71 5.64
CA THR A 220 -28.36 23.08 6.61
C THR A 220 -29.80 23.53 6.38
N GLY A 221 -30.03 24.82 6.16
CA GLY A 221 -31.35 25.37 5.84
C GLY A 221 -31.92 24.81 4.54
N ALA A 222 -31.12 24.79 3.47
CA ALA A 222 -31.51 24.26 2.17
C ALA A 222 -31.87 22.77 2.22
N ILE A 223 -31.10 21.95 2.95
CA ILE A 223 -31.39 20.53 3.17
C ILE A 223 -32.69 20.34 3.95
N ARG A 224 -32.91 21.10 5.04
CA ARG A 224 -34.16 21.04 5.82
C ARG A 224 -35.38 21.45 5.00
N ALA A 225 -35.21 22.41 4.10
CA ALA A 225 -36.22 22.84 3.14
C ALA A 225 -36.39 21.88 1.94
N ARG A 226 -35.60 20.80 1.87
CA ARG A 226 -35.59 19.80 0.79
C ARG A 226 -35.34 20.40 -0.60
N LEU A 227 -34.47 21.40 -0.66
CA LEU A 227 -34.04 21.97 -1.93
C LEU A 227 -33.07 21.01 -2.63
N ASN A 228 -33.16 20.94 -3.96
CA ASN A 228 -32.22 20.19 -4.77
C ASN A 228 -30.89 20.94 -4.82
N MET A 229 -29.81 20.27 -4.43
CA MET A 229 -28.46 20.82 -4.44
C MET A 229 -27.52 19.88 -5.19
N LEU A 230 -26.62 20.45 -5.98
CA LEU A 230 -25.58 19.72 -6.70
C LEU A 230 -24.21 20.20 -6.20
N ILE A 231 -23.39 19.27 -5.73
CA ILE A 231 -21.99 19.53 -5.35
C ILE A 231 -21.13 19.22 -6.58
N LEU A 232 -20.39 20.22 -7.05
CA LEU A 232 -19.50 20.12 -8.20
C LEU A 232 -18.04 20.14 -7.74
N GLY A 233 -17.19 19.38 -8.41
CA GLY A 233 -15.78 19.28 -8.07
C GLY A 233 -14.99 18.39 -9.03
N GLY A 234 -13.66 18.52 -9.00
CA GLY A 234 -12.75 17.65 -9.74
C GLY A 234 -12.63 16.27 -9.10
N THR A 235 -11.91 15.35 -9.75
CA THR A 235 -11.62 14.04 -9.15
C THR A 235 -10.81 14.21 -7.86
N GLY A 236 -11.32 13.71 -6.74
CA GLY A 236 -10.66 13.79 -5.43
C GLY A 236 -10.85 15.12 -4.68
N SER A 237 -11.72 16.02 -5.13
CA SER A 237 -11.95 17.32 -4.46
C SER A 237 -12.90 17.28 -3.25
N GLY A 238 -13.34 16.08 -2.84
CA GLY A 238 -14.29 15.86 -1.75
C GLY A 238 -14.17 14.46 -1.21
#